data_AF-A0A7K7B949-F1
#
_entry.id   AF-A0A7K7B949-F1
#
_cell.length_a   1.000
_cell.length_b   1.000
_cell.length_c   1.000
_cell.angle_alpha   90.00
_cell.angle_beta   90.00
_cell.angle_gamma   90.00
#
_symmetry.space_group_name_H-M   'P 1'
#
loop_
_entity.id
_entity.type
_entity.pdbx_description
1 polymer ?
#
loop_
_entity_poly.entity_id
_entity_poly.type
_entity_poly.pdbx_seq_one_letter_code
_entity_poly.pdbx_strand_id
1 'polypeptide(L)'
;QVRLALLQLKGLEDSYSGRAALPDGAFPVAPFGFLLLQLGGDLEDLESAFNRSAAPPVLGSGSCSALLKLLPGNRDLLVAHDTWTSYQSMLRVIKKYTLPFRTSARGNTRIAGSVQVFSSYPGTIFSGDDFYILSSGLVALETTIGNNNPALWKYIRPQGSVLEWLRNIVANRLARSGAEWAALFRRFNSGTYNNQWMVVDYKAFSPGAASARHGVLTVLEQIPGLVVVADKTELLYQQGYWASYNVPYFEEIFNASGNVELVKKYGDWFSYEGSPRARIFRRNQTLVHDMDSMVRLMRFNNYLRDPLSRCQGCDPPQNAENAVSARSDLNPPNGTYPFAALRQRSHGGTDMKITSFSLAPTFRFVAASGPTWDDVPPFQWSTSPYSSLLHMGHPDLWKFPPVLVRWD
;
A
#
# COMPACT_ATOMS: atom_id res chain seq x y z
N GLN A 1 12.76 -15.37 -12.97
CA GLN A 1 12.49 -14.34 -11.93
C GLN A 1 11.86 -14.93 -10.67
N VAL A 2 10.73 -15.65 -10.75
CA VAL A 2 10.09 -16.29 -9.58
C VAL A 2 11.08 -17.14 -8.76
N ARG A 3 11.83 -18.05 -9.40
CA ARG A 3 12.86 -18.85 -8.71
C ARG A 3 13.89 -17.99 -7.96
N LEU A 4 14.28 -16.82 -8.48
CA LEU A 4 15.25 -15.93 -7.81
C LEU A 4 14.65 -15.32 -6.52
N ALA A 5 13.37 -14.97 -6.52
CA ALA A 5 12.69 -14.47 -5.32
C ALA A 5 12.55 -15.59 -4.27
N LEU A 6 12.18 -16.80 -4.69
CA LEU A 6 12.09 -17.96 -3.80
C LEU A 6 13.47 -18.38 -3.24
N LEU A 7 14.54 -18.26 -4.03
CA LEU A 7 15.91 -18.45 -3.56
C LEU A 7 16.34 -17.40 -2.54
N GLN A 8 15.92 -16.14 -2.73
CA GLN A 8 16.16 -15.07 -1.76
C GLN A 8 15.45 -15.35 -0.44
N LEU A 9 14.20 -15.82 -0.48
CA LEU A 9 13.46 -16.25 0.72
C LEU A 9 14.14 -17.43 1.41
N LYS A 10 14.53 -18.46 0.63
CA LYS A 10 15.25 -19.61 1.15
C LYS A 10 16.57 -19.21 1.81
N GLY A 11 17.37 -18.38 1.14
CA GLY A 11 18.64 -17.90 1.68
C GLY A 11 18.47 -17.12 2.99
N LEU A 12 17.40 -16.32 3.11
CA LEU A 12 17.06 -15.63 4.35
C LEU A 12 16.77 -16.60 5.50
N GLU A 13 15.93 -17.62 5.26
CA GLU A 13 15.54 -18.62 6.25
C GLU A 13 16.70 -19.54 6.66
N ASP A 14 17.46 -20.02 5.68
CA ASP A 14 18.67 -20.83 5.87
C ASP A 14 19.73 -20.06 6.68
N SER A 15 19.96 -18.79 6.34
CA SER A 15 20.91 -17.93 7.04
C SER A 15 20.48 -17.66 8.49
N TYR A 16 19.19 -17.39 8.72
CA TYR A 16 18.67 -17.20 10.07
C TYR A 16 18.80 -18.47 10.92
N SER A 17 18.64 -19.64 10.28
CA SER A 17 18.76 -20.95 10.93
C SER A 17 20.21 -21.44 11.09
N GLY A 18 21.20 -20.64 10.67
CA GLY A 18 22.62 -21.00 10.74
C GLY A 18 23.03 -22.16 9.81
N ARG A 19 22.25 -22.43 8.75
CA ARG A 19 22.49 -23.55 7.82
C ARG A 19 22.37 -23.09 6.38
N ALA A 20 23.47 -22.64 5.78
CA ALA A 20 23.48 -22.20 4.38
C ALA A 20 23.61 -23.38 3.41
N ALA A 21 22.63 -23.57 2.52
CA ALA A 21 22.70 -24.53 1.43
C ALA A 21 22.16 -23.94 0.12
N LEU A 22 22.97 -23.92 -0.93
CA LEU A 22 22.54 -23.48 -2.25
C LEU A 22 21.92 -24.66 -3.02
N PRO A 23 20.63 -24.62 -3.39
CA PRO A 23 20.01 -25.73 -4.11
C PRO A 23 20.30 -25.67 -5.62
N ASP A 24 20.84 -26.77 -6.16
CA ASP A 24 21.11 -26.93 -7.59
C ASP A 24 19.84 -27.10 -8.43
N GLY A 25 18.75 -27.57 -7.82
CA GLY A 25 17.50 -27.92 -8.50
C GLY A 25 16.25 -27.40 -7.80
N ALA A 26 15.24 -28.26 -7.68
CA ALA A 26 14.05 -27.99 -6.89
C ALA A 26 14.41 -27.91 -5.40
N PHE A 27 13.68 -27.07 -4.66
CA PHE A 27 13.85 -26.95 -3.21
C PHE A 27 12.49 -26.71 -2.55
N PRO A 28 12.28 -27.24 -1.33
CA PRO A 28 11.10 -26.94 -0.56
C PRO A 28 11.16 -25.51 0.00
N VAL A 29 9.99 -24.90 0.20
CA VAL A 29 9.81 -23.68 0.98
C VAL A 29 8.93 -24.03 2.16
N ALA A 30 9.37 -23.74 3.39
CA ALA A 30 8.62 -24.05 4.60
C ALA A 30 7.32 -23.22 4.63
N PRO A 31 6.12 -23.86 4.63
CA PRO A 31 4.85 -23.12 4.55
C PRO A 31 4.61 -22.16 5.73
N PHE A 32 5.05 -22.56 6.92
CA PHE A 32 4.90 -21.79 8.17
C PHE A 32 6.22 -21.20 8.67
N GLY A 33 7.23 -21.14 7.79
CA GLY A 33 8.50 -20.47 8.08
C GLY A 33 8.45 -18.99 7.70
N PHE A 34 9.54 -18.49 7.14
CA PHE A 34 9.62 -17.09 6.70
C PHE A 34 8.71 -16.74 5.52
N LEU A 35 8.08 -17.75 4.88
CA LEU A 35 7.00 -17.51 3.93
C LEU A 35 5.88 -16.70 4.58
N LEU A 36 5.49 -16.97 5.84
CA LEU A 36 4.42 -16.23 6.53
C LEU A 36 4.68 -14.72 6.61
N LEU A 37 5.95 -14.31 6.76
CA LEU A 37 6.35 -12.89 6.76
C LEU A 37 6.15 -12.23 5.38
N GLN A 38 6.00 -13.02 4.32
CA GLN A 38 5.73 -12.55 2.97
C GLN A 38 4.23 -12.54 2.65
N LEU A 39 3.43 -13.33 3.38
CA LEU A 39 2.01 -13.52 3.11
C LEU A 39 1.11 -12.49 3.80
N GLY A 40 1.66 -11.44 4.43
CA GLY A 40 0.90 -10.49 5.24
C GLY A 40 -0.42 -10.05 4.60
N GLY A 41 -0.36 -9.45 3.40
CA GLY A 41 -1.57 -9.05 2.67
C GLY A 41 -2.29 -10.19 1.93
N ASP A 42 -1.57 -11.20 1.42
CA ASP A 42 -2.21 -12.36 0.77
C ASP A 42 -3.12 -13.13 1.76
N LEU A 43 -2.76 -13.16 3.04
CA LEU A 43 -3.53 -13.83 4.10
C LEU A 43 -4.90 -13.19 4.34
N GLU A 44 -5.08 -11.89 4.08
CA GLU A 44 -6.37 -11.22 4.26
C GLU A 44 -7.47 -11.87 3.39
N ASP A 45 -7.15 -12.15 2.13
CA ASP A 45 -8.07 -12.82 1.20
C ASP A 45 -8.10 -14.34 1.39
N LEU A 46 -6.95 -14.97 1.71
CA LEU A 46 -6.90 -16.43 1.93
C LEU A 46 -7.72 -16.85 3.15
N GLU A 47 -7.66 -16.10 4.26
CA GLU A 47 -8.46 -16.38 5.46
C GLU A 47 -9.96 -16.24 5.18
N SER A 48 -10.33 -15.26 4.36
CA SER A 48 -11.71 -15.04 3.89
C SER A 48 -12.20 -16.18 2.98
N ALA A 49 -11.35 -16.68 2.09
CA ALA A 49 -11.68 -17.73 1.14
C ALA A 49 -11.80 -19.13 1.79
N PHE A 50 -11.02 -19.39 2.83
CA PHE A 50 -10.95 -20.70 3.50
C PHE A 50 -11.67 -20.75 4.86
N ASN A 51 -12.58 -19.81 5.11
CA ASN A 51 -13.46 -19.77 6.29
C ASN A 51 -12.71 -19.94 7.62
N ARG A 52 -11.79 -19.01 7.93
CA ARG A 52 -11.10 -18.99 9.23
C ARG A 52 -12.12 -19.01 10.37
N SER A 53 -12.09 -20.07 11.18
CA SER A 53 -13.06 -20.35 12.23
C SER A 53 -12.91 -19.51 13.52
N ALA A 54 -11.79 -18.79 13.67
CA ALA A 54 -11.44 -18.11 14.92
C ALA A 54 -11.91 -16.65 15.03
N ALA A 55 -12.00 -15.91 13.91
CA ALA A 55 -12.54 -14.55 13.86
C ALA A 55 -12.87 -14.17 12.41
N PRO A 56 -14.02 -13.53 12.13
CA PRO A 56 -14.30 -13.01 10.80
C PRO A 56 -13.35 -11.84 10.46
N PRO A 57 -13.00 -11.66 9.18
CA PRO A 57 -12.24 -10.49 8.72
C PRO A 57 -12.90 -9.18 9.16
N VAL A 58 -12.07 -8.17 9.48
CA VAL A 58 -12.57 -6.84 9.84
C VAL A 58 -13.14 -6.17 8.60
N LEU A 59 -14.47 -6.13 8.50
CA LEU A 59 -15.15 -5.45 7.40
C LEU A 59 -14.71 -3.98 7.34
N GLY A 60 -14.25 -3.57 6.16
CA GLY A 60 -13.80 -2.21 5.89
C GLY A 60 -12.45 -1.88 6.52
N SER A 61 -11.63 -2.86 6.93
CA SER A 61 -10.26 -2.54 7.32
C SER A 61 -9.57 -1.89 6.13
N GLY A 62 -9.42 -0.56 6.15
CA GLY A 62 -8.62 0.13 5.16
C GLY A 62 -7.16 -0.21 5.40
N SER A 63 -6.38 -0.36 4.34
CA SER A 63 -4.97 -0.72 4.46
C SER A 63 -4.03 0.40 4.10
N CYS A 64 -4.44 1.44 3.37
CA CYS A 64 -3.52 2.51 2.93
C CYS A 64 -4.26 3.76 2.42
N SER A 65 -3.56 4.89 2.38
CA SER A 65 -3.93 6.08 1.60
C SER A 65 -2.78 6.47 0.65
N ALA A 66 -3.08 6.89 -0.57
CA ALA A 66 -2.07 7.39 -1.51
C ALA A 66 -2.53 8.67 -2.22
N LEU A 67 -1.56 9.52 -2.57
CA LEU A 67 -1.79 10.74 -3.36
C LEU A 67 -0.65 10.96 -4.37
N LEU A 68 -1.03 11.05 -5.64
CA LEU A 68 -0.18 11.54 -6.72
C LEU A 68 -0.60 12.98 -7.00
N LYS A 69 0.33 13.93 -6.95
CA LYS A 69 0.00 15.36 -7.05
C LYS A 69 0.89 16.07 -8.07
N LEU A 70 0.27 16.63 -9.10
CA LEU A 70 0.92 17.63 -9.94
C LEU A 70 0.94 18.97 -9.19
N LEU A 71 2.14 19.50 -8.98
CA LEU A 71 2.30 20.82 -8.37
C LEU A 71 1.89 21.93 -9.35
N PRO A 72 1.55 23.14 -8.85
CA PRO A 72 1.19 24.27 -9.71
C PRO A 72 2.19 24.49 -10.86
N GLY A 73 1.66 24.64 -12.08
CA GLY A 73 2.45 24.75 -13.30
C GLY A 73 3.15 23.46 -13.75
N ASN A 74 2.72 22.30 -13.25
CA ASN A 74 3.32 20.99 -13.51
C ASN A 74 4.84 20.96 -13.24
N ARG A 75 5.30 21.77 -12.28
CA ARG A 75 6.74 21.93 -11.97
C ARG A 75 7.37 20.68 -11.36
N ASP A 76 6.56 19.85 -10.72
CA ASP A 76 6.94 18.55 -10.16
C ASP A 76 5.69 17.66 -10.08
N LEU A 77 5.92 16.35 -9.96
CA LEU A 77 4.92 15.33 -9.67
C LEU A 77 5.33 14.62 -8.39
N LEU A 78 4.61 14.90 -7.30
CA LEU A 78 4.83 14.24 -6.02
C LEU A 78 4.05 12.94 -5.95
N VAL A 79 4.66 11.90 -5.39
CA VAL A 79 4.07 10.57 -5.21
C VAL A 79 4.18 10.17 -3.76
N ALA A 80 3.04 10.01 -3.10
CA ALA A 80 2.97 9.79 -1.66
C ALA A 80 2.12 8.58 -1.28
N HIS A 81 2.53 7.90 -0.21
CA HIS A 81 1.88 6.71 0.35
C HIS A 81 1.91 6.72 1.88
N ASP A 82 0.79 6.43 2.54
CA ASP A 82 0.64 6.25 3.99
C ASP A 82 0.05 4.86 4.26
N THR A 83 0.85 3.98 4.88
CA THR A 83 0.43 2.61 5.20
C THR A 83 -0.44 2.58 6.43
N TRP A 84 -1.60 1.95 6.34
CA TRP A 84 -2.44 1.61 7.47
C TRP A 84 -2.30 0.14 7.85
N THR A 85 -1.88 -0.13 9.07
CA THR A 85 -1.69 -1.49 9.55
C THR A 85 -1.73 -1.53 11.07
N SER A 86 -1.60 -2.73 11.64
CA SER A 86 -1.49 -2.91 13.09
C SER A 86 -0.26 -2.20 13.64
N TYR A 87 -0.38 -1.54 14.78
CA TYR A 87 0.76 -0.90 15.44
C TYR A 87 1.85 -1.89 15.84
N GLN A 88 1.54 -3.19 15.95
CA GLN A 88 2.53 -4.22 16.24
C GLN A 88 3.51 -4.48 15.07
N SER A 89 3.20 -4.03 13.85
CA SER A 89 4.11 -4.17 12.71
C SER A 89 5.12 -3.01 12.57
N MET A 90 5.12 -2.03 13.47
CA MET A 90 5.92 -0.81 13.34
C MET A 90 7.44 -0.97 13.51
N LEU A 91 7.99 -2.19 13.54
CA LEU A 91 9.41 -2.40 13.26
C LEU A 91 9.66 -2.21 11.77
N ARG A 92 10.19 -1.04 11.40
CA ARG A 92 10.35 -0.65 9.99
C ARG A 92 11.81 -0.74 9.54
N VAL A 93 12.01 -1.14 8.30
CA VAL A 93 13.32 -1.13 7.62
C VAL A 93 13.14 -0.58 6.22
N ILE A 94 13.75 0.55 5.92
CA ILE A 94 13.90 1.01 4.54
C ILE A 94 15.04 0.22 3.89
N LYS A 95 14.79 -0.34 2.72
CA LYS A 95 15.73 -1.24 2.02
C LYS A 95 16.15 -0.66 0.70
N LYS A 96 17.44 -0.80 0.38
CA LYS A 96 18.01 -0.58 -0.95
C LYS A 96 18.66 -1.86 -1.44
N TYR A 97 18.09 -2.45 -2.48
CA TYR A 97 18.69 -3.60 -3.16
C TYR A 97 19.36 -3.16 -4.45
N THR A 98 20.60 -3.59 -4.65
CA THR A 98 21.32 -3.48 -5.92
C THR A 98 21.64 -4.89 -6.41
N LEU A 99 20.84 -5.38 -7.36
CA LEU A 99 20.85 -6.77 -7.77
C LEU A 99 21.45 -6.92 -9.18
N PRO A 100 22.38 -7.85 -9.42
CA PRO A 100 22.98 -8.11 -10.73
C PRO A 100 22.15 -9.10 -11.57
N PHE A 101 20.84 -9.21 -11.30
CA PHE A 101 20.00 -10.20 -11.97
C PHE A 101 19.79 -9.89 -13.45
N ARG A 102 19.56 -10.95 -14.21
CA ARG A 102 19.30 -10.91 -15.66
C ARG A 102 17.86 -11.26 -15.96
N THR A 103 17.37 -10.85 -17.13
CA THR A 103 15.97 -11.10 -17.55
C THR A 103 15.65 -12.59 -17.70
N SER A 104 16.62 -13.39 -18.19
CA SER A 104 16.52 -14.84 -18.36
C SER A 104 17.81 -15.55 -17.91
N ALA A 105 17.73 -16.88 -17.71
CA ALA A 105 18.85 -17.68 -17.19
C ALA A 105 20.07 -17.72 -18.11
N ARG A 106 19.87 -17.67 -19.43
CA ARG A 106 20.95 -17.68 -20.44
C ARG A 106 21.16 -16.30 -21.09
N GLY A 107 20.38 -15.29 -20.72
CA GLY A 107 20.49 -13.95 -21.28
C GLY A 107 21.64 -13.17 -20.64
N ASN A 108 22.09 -12.12 -21.34
CA ASN A 108 23.06 -11.14 -20.81
C ASN A 108 22.38 -9.81 -20.41
N THR A 109 21.10 -9.62 -20.75
CA THR A 109 20.36 -8.41 -20.44
C THR A 109 20.03 -8.32 -18.94
N ARG A 110 20.52 -7.28 -18.27
CA ARG A 110 20.17 -6.96 -16.89
C ARG A 110 18.68 -6.61 -16.77
N ILE A 111 18.07 -6.95 -15.64
CA ILE A 111 16.71 -6.50 -15.32
C ILE A 111 16.65 -4.96 -15.23
N ALA A 112 15.51 -4.36 -15.57
CA ALA A 112 15.36 -2.90 -15.59
C ALA A 112 15.31 -2.31 -14.17
N GLY A 113 14.61 -2.96 -13.24
CA GLY A 113 14.57 -2.65 -11.81
C GLY A 113 15.72 -3.29 -11.03
N SER A 114 16.95 -3.08 -11.49
CA SER A 114 18.15 -3.63 -10.87
C SER A 114 18.56 -2.94 -9.56
N VAL A 115 18.16 -1.68 -9.38
CA VAL A 115 18.17 -1.01 -8.08
C VAL A 115 16.73 -0.77 -7.65
N GLN A 116 16.42 -1.10 -6.41
CA GLN A 116 15.09 -0.96 -5.82
C GLN A 116 15.24 -0.37 -4.43
N VAL A 117 14.49 0.70 -4.15
CA VAL A 117 14.40 1.30 -2.83
C VAL A 117 12.96 1.32 -2.37
N PHE A 118 12.70 0.82 -1.17
CA PHE A 118 11.34 0.64 -0.68
C PHE A 118 11.27 0.63 0.85
N SER A 119 10.12 1.03 1.40
CA SER A 119 9.80 0.84 2.81
C SER A 119 9.41 -0.62 3.07
N SER A 120 9.76 -1.18 4.22
CA SER A 120 9.61 -2.61 4.49
C SER A 120 9.69 -2.92 5.99
N TYR A 121 9.77 -4.22 6.30
CA TYR A 121 9.77 -4.81 7.65
C TYR A 121 10.91 -5.85 7.77
N PRO A 122 11.40 -6.17 8.98
CA PRO A 122 12.36 -7.25 9.18
C PRO A 122 11.86 -8.59 8.60
N GLY A 123 12.73 -9.31 7.88
CA GLY A 123 12.40 -10.60 7.29
C GLY A 123 11.47 -10.59 6.06
N THR A 124 10.78 -9.50 5.77
CA THR A 124 9.98 -9.34 4.54
C THR A 124 10.88 -8.98 3.36
N ILE A 125 10.91 -9.74 2.27
CA ILE A 125 11.86 -9.51 1.15
C ILE A 125 11.30 -8.59 0.05
N PHE A 126 10.10 -8.07 0.25
CA PHE A 126 9.42 -7.03 -0.52
C PHE A 126 8.95 -5.93 0.44
N SER A 127 8.20 -4.93 -0.03
CA SER A 127 7.74 -3.82 0.81
C SER A 127 6.67 -4.27 1.80
N GLY A 128 5.52 -4.74 1.32
CA GLY A 128 4.34 -5.05 2.13
C GLY A 128 3.51 -3.83 2.53
N ASP A 129 3.97 -2.61 2.21
CA ASP A 129 3.22 -1.37 2.40
C ASP A 129 2.08 -1.14 1.40
N ASP A 130 2.27 -0.91 0.09
CA ASP A 130 3.49 -0.96 -0.73
C ASP A 130 4.00 0.40 -1.30
N PHE A 131 5.33 0.62 -1.30
CA PHE A 131 5.96 1.79 -1.94
C PHE A 131 7.38 1.47 -2.46
N TYR A 132 7.63 1.67 -3.75
CA TYR A 132 8.91 1.36 -4.41
C TYR A 132 9.39 2.49 -5.34
N ILE A 133 10.70 2.76 -5.31
CA ILE A 133 11.43 3.55 -6.31
C ILE A 133 12.39 2.61 -7.05
N LEU A 134 12.26 2.53 -8.37
CA LEU A 134 12.94 1.53 -9.20
C LEU A 134 13.90 2.20 -10.19
N SER A 135 15.06 1.56 -10.45
CA SER A 135 16.06 2.07 -11.40
C SER A 135 15.55 2.16 -12.84
N SER A 136 14.41 1.55 -13.14
CA SER A 136 13.72 1.70 -14.42
C SER A 136 13.05 3.08 -14.59
N GLY A 137 13.11 3.95 -13.58
CA GLY A 137 12.43 5.24 -13.54
C GLY A 137 10.96 5.16 -13.09
N LEU A 138 10.55 3.99 -12.62
CA LEU A 138 9.19 3.75 -12.13
C LEU A 138 9.11 3.97 -10.62
N VAL A 139 7.98 4.51 -10.17
CA VAL A 139 7.52 4.43 -8.79
C VAL A 139 6.24 3.62 -8.76
N ALA A 140 6.21 2.56 -7.95
CA ALA A 140 5.07 1.66 -7.82
C ALA A 140 4.57 1.66 -6.38
N LEU A 141 3.27 1.80 -6.19
CA LEU A 141 2.59 1.84 -4.90
C LEU A 141 1.16 1.35 -5.05
N GLU A 142 0.52 0.94 -3.97
CA GLU A 142 -0.88 0.52 -4.02
C GLU A 142 -1.69 0.95 -2.80
N THR A 143 -3.01 0.74 -2.86
CA THR A 143 -3.85 0.60 -1.68
C THR A 143 -4.76 -0.62 -1.83
N THR A 144 -4.92 -1.41 -0.77
CA THR A 144 -5.75 -2.63 -0.79
C THR A 144 -7.22 -2.30 -0.99
N ILE A 145 -7.86 -2.88 -2.01
CA ILE A 145 -9.30 -2.75 -2.28
C ILE A 145 -10.11 -3.95 -1.78
N GLY A 146 -9.45 -5.08 -1.52
CA GLY A 146 -10.05 -6.32 -1.01
C GLY A 146 -11.09 -6.93 -1.96
N ASN A 147 -11.88 -7.85 -1.44
CA ASN A 147 -13.06 -8.38 -2.12
C ASN A 147 -14.16 -8.75 -1.10
N ASN A 148 -15.37 -8.24 -1.32
CA ASN A 148 -16.54 -8.49 -0.47
C ASN A 148 -17.55 -9.43 -1.15
N ASN A 149 -17.23 -9.97 -2.33
CA ASN A 149 -18.08 -10.92 -3.05
C ASN A 149 -17.56 -12.36 -2.87
N PRO A 150 -18.17 -13.17 -1.99
CA PRO A 150 -17.69 -14.52 -1.71
C PRO A 150 -17.80 -15.47 -2.91
N ALA A 151 -18.64 -15.15 -3.92
CA ALA A 151 -18.75 -15.95 -5.13
C ALA A 151 -17.46 -15.95 -5.98
N LEU A 152 -16.55 -15.01 -5.74
CA LEU A 152 -15.27 -14.91 -6.43
C LEU A 152 -14.17 -15.77 -5.80
N TRP A 153 -14.33 -16.26 -4.56
CA TRP A 153 -13.31 -17.07 -3.89
C TRP A 153 -12.98 -18.38 -4.63
N LYS A 154 -13.88 -18.89 -5.47
CA LYS A 154 -13.64 -20.04 -6.37
C LYS A 154 -12.49 -19.85 -7.38
N TYR A 155 -12.03 -18.61 -7.59
CA TYR A 155 -10.90 -18.28 -8.44
C TYR A 155 -9.56 -18.33 -7.71
N ILE A 156 -9.55 -18.36 -6.38
CA ILE A 156 -8.35 -18.57 -5.59
C ILE A 156 -8.02 -20.07 -5.63
N ARG A 157 -6.94 -20.40 -6.34
CA ARG A 157 -6.53 -21.80 -6.60
C ARG A 157 -5.03 -21.99 -6.37
N PRO A 158 -4.58 -23.16 -5.88
CA PRO A 158 -3.16 -23.41 -5.67
C PRO A 158 -2.35 -23.59 -6.96
N GLN A 159 -2.99 -24.07 -8.05
CA GLN A 159 -2.35 -24.18 -9.37
C GLN A 159 -2.86 -23.09 -10.31
N GLY A 160 -1.98 -22.62 -11.21
CA GLY A 160 -2.29 -21.53 -12.13
C GLY A 160 -2.28 -20.14 -11.49
N SER A 161 -1.85 -20.05 -10.23
CA SER A 161 -1.79 -18.82 -9.44
C SER A 161 -0.38 -18.59 -8.91
N VAL A 162 0.01 -17.32 -8.81
CA VAL A 162 1.22 -16.89 -8.10
C VAL A 162 0.78 -15.83 -7.10
N LEU A 163 1.13 -16.00 -5.83
CA LEU A 163 0.79 -15.05 -4.76
C LEU A 163 1.30 -13.64 -5.08
N GLU A 164 0.61 -12.64 -4.55
CA GLU A 164 0.79 -11.25 -4.96
C GLU A 164 2.23 -10.78 -4.76
N TRP A 165 2.82 -11.04 -3.59
CA TRP A 165 4.17 -10.59 -3.26
C TRP A 165 5.22 -11.04 -4.29
N LEU A 166 5.05 -12.23 -4.88
CA LEU A 166 5.93 -12.74 -5.94
C LEU A 166 5.68 -12.01 -7.27
N ARG A 167 4.41 -11.78 -7.63
CA ARG A 167 4.05 -11.06 -8.86
C ARG A 167 4.55 -9.62 -8.81
N ASN A 168 4.41 -8.97 -7.65
CA ASN A 168 4.95 -7.65 -7.32
C ASN A 168 6.47 -7.59 -7.54
N ILE A 169 7.25 -8.47 -6.88
CA ILE A 169 8.71 -8.54 -7.09
C ILE A 169 9.08 -8.74 -8.56
N VAL A 170 8.37 -9.63 -9.28
CA VAL A 170 8.67 -9.94 -10.69
C VAL A 170 8.40 -8.73 -11.58
N ALA A 171 7.27 -8.05 -11.39
CA ALA A 171 6.91 -6.85 -12.13
C ALA A 171 7.94 -5.72 -11.88
N ASN A 172 8.27 -5.44 -10.62
CA ASN A 172 9.27 -4.44 -10.22
C ASN A 172 10.65 -4.70 -10.82
N ARG A 173 11.07 -5.97 -10.92
CA ARG A 173 12.35 -6.33 -11.54
C ARG A 173 12.35 -6.06 -13.04
N LEU A 174 11.31 -6.46 -13.76
CA LEU A 174 11.35 -6.57 -15.22
C LEU A 174 10.84 -5.34 -15.97
N ALA A 175 9.89 -4.60 -15.42
CA ALA A 175 9.15 -3.56 -16.14
C ALA A 175 9.98 -2.32 -16.49
N ARG A 176 9.78 -1.80 -17.70
CA ARG A 176 10.37 -0.54 -18.19
C ARG A 176 9.36 0.60 -18.28
N SER A 177 8.06 0.29 -18.27
CA SER A 177 6.95 1.23 -18.31
C SER A 177 5.81 0.74 -17.41
N GLY A 178 4.84 1.61 -17.10
CA GLY A 178 3.64 1.21 -16.35
C GLY A 178 2.82 0.12 -17.06
N ALA A 179 2.68 0.20 -18.39
CA ALA A 179 1.99 -0.81 -19.18
C ALA A 179 2.69 -2.19 -19.13
N GLU A 180 4.02 -2.23 -19.21
CA GLU A 180 4.78 -3.47 -19.04
C GLU A 180 4.63 -4.04 -17.62
N TRP A 181 4.67 -3.16 -16.60
CA TRP A 181 4.48 -3.55 -15.20
C TRP A 181 3.13 -4.24 -15.01
N ALA A 182 2.06 -3.63 -15.50
CA ALA A 182 0.72 -4.20 -15.45
C ALA A 182 0.60 -5.53 -16.21
N ALA A 183 1.20 -5.63 -17.40
CA ALA A 183 1.19 -6.85 -18.20
C ALA A 183 1.95 -8.02 -17.56
N LEU A 184 2.98 -7.73 -16.75
CA LEU A 184 3.72 -8.71 -15.97
C LEU A 184 2.95 -9.12 -14.71
N PHE A 185 2.46 -8.14 -13.95
CA PHE A 185 1.78 -8.34 -12.67
C PHE A 185 0.49 -9.16 -12.80
N ARG A 186 -0.29 -8.96 -13.88
CA ARG A 186 -1.57 -9.66 -14.09
C ARG A 186 -1.43 -11.16 -14.39
N ARG A 187 -0.22 -11.64 -14.71
CA ARG A 187 0.00 -13.07 -15.05
C ARG A 187 -0.19 -13.93 -13.81
N PHE A 188 -0.96 -15.00 -13.93
CA PHE A 188 -1.26 -15.93 -12.83
C PHE A 188 -1.86 -15.21 -11.61
N ASN A 189 -2.78 -14.25 -11.85
CA ASN A 189 -3.52 -13.57 -10.79
C ASN A 189 -4.06 -14.58 -9.77
N SER A 190 -3.64 -14.42 -8.51
CA SER A 190 -4.03 -15.28 -7.40
C SER A 190 -5.41 -14.93 -6.82
N GLY A 191 -5.90 -13.71 -7.03
CA GLY A 191 -7.07 -13.19 -6.30
C GLY A 191 -6.80 -12.93 -4.83
N THR A 192 -5.55 -12.75 -4.44
CA THR A 192 -5.11 -12.49 -3.07
C THR A 192 -4.27 -11.21 -3.03
N TYR A 193 -4.32 -10.52 -1.89
CA TYR A 193 -3.84 -9.14 -1.71
C TYR A 193 -4.38 -8.24 -2.82
N ASN A 194 -5.70 -8.11 -2.84
CA ASN A 194 -6.43 -7.44 -3.92
C ASN A 194 -6.29 -5.91 -3.81
N ASN A 195 -5.52 -5.30 -4.72
CA ASN A 195 -5.04 -3.92 -4.61
C ASN A 195 -5.38 -3.05 -5.83
N GLN A 196 -5.45 -1.73 -5.62
CA GLN A 196 -5.30 -0.72 -6.68
C GLN A 196 -3.85 -0.28 -6.76
N TRP A 197 -3.13 -0.78 -7.77
CA TRP A 197 -1.76 -0.40 -8.08
C TRP A 197 -1.71 0.88 -8.92
N MET A 198 -0.84 1.80 -8.53
CA MET A 198 -0.46 2.99 -9.26
C MET A 198 1.00 2.87 -9.67
N VAL A 199 1.28 2.93 -10.97
CA VAL A 199 2.64 2.90 -11.50
C VAL A 199 2.94 4.20 -12.21
N VAL A 200 3.75 5.04 -11.57
CA VAL A 200 4.20 6.32 -12.11
C VAL A 200 5.50 6.11 -12.86
N ASP A 201 5.54 6.52 -14.13
CA ASP A 201 6.76 6.52 -14.93
C ASP A 201 7.32 7.94 -15.04
N TYR A 202 8.33 8.25 -14.22
CA TYR A 202 8.98 9.56 -14.26
C TYR A 202 9.73 9.82 -15.56
N LYS A 203 10.05 8.80 -16.37
CA LYS A 203 10.64 9.01 -17.70
C LYS A 203 9.65 9.64 -18.69
N ALA A 204 8.34 9.47 -18.45
CA ALA A 204 7.27 10.05 -19.25
C ALA A 204 6.85 11.44 -18.75
N PHE A 205 7.25 11.83 -17.53
CA PHE A 205 6.96 13.15 -16.97
C PHE A 205 7.98 14.19 -17.45
N SER A 206 7.51 15.40 -17.76
CA SER A 206 8.36 16.53 -18.16
C SER A 206 7.94 17.77 -17.37
N PRO A 207 8.79 18.29 -16.46
CA PRO A 207 8.47 19.47 -15.67
C PRO A 207 8.06 20.66 -16.54
N GLY A 208 6.97 21.33 -16.16
CA GLY A 208 6.45 22.51 -16.85
C GLY A 208 5.63 22.23 -18.12
N ALA A 209 5.55 20.98 -18.58
CA ALA A 209 4.76 20.64 -19.76
C ALA A 209 3.25 20.78 -19.46
N ALA A 210 2.53 21.52 -20.31
CA ALA A 210 1.09 21.76 -20.14
C ALA A 210 0.23 20.53 -20.49
N SER A 211 0.72 19.68 -21.41
CA SER A 211 0.05 18.44 -21.80
C SER A 211 0.96 17.24 -21.56
N ALA A 212 0.32 16.14 -21.17
CA ALA A 212 1.04 14.92 -20.85
C ALA A 212 1.42 14.14 -22.11
N ARG A 213 2.57 13.45 -22.05
CA ARG A 213 2.79 12.27 -22.89
C ARG A 213 2.05 11.11 -22.23
N HIS A 214 1.38 10.25 -23.00
CA HIS A 214 0.81 9.01 -22.47
C HIS A 214 1.87 8.21 -21.68
N GLY A 215 1.42 7.47 -20.67
CA GLY A 215 2.27 6.56 -19.89
C GLY A 215 2.85 7.14 -18.59
N VAL A 216 2.49 8.36 -18.18
CA VAL A 216 2.92 8.92 -16.87
C VAL A 216 2.31 8.12 -15.72
N LEU A 217 1.03 7.76 -15.80
CA LEU A 217 0.32 7.01 -14.77
C LEU A 217 -0.41 5.81 -15.39
N THR A 218 -0.03 4.61 -14.97
CA THR A 218 -0.83 3.39 -15.21
C THR A 218 -1.50 2.97 -13.90
N VAL A 219 -2.80 2.72 -13.94
CA VAL A 219 -3.57 2.18 -12.82
C VAL A 219 -4.02 0.76 -13.14
N LEU A 220 -3.83 -0.15 -12.19
CA LEU A 220 -4.26 -1.54 -12.26
C LEU A 220 -5.07 -1.87 -11.01
N GLU A 221 -6.20 -2.54 -11.16
CA GLU A 221 -6.97 -3.10 -10.04
C GLU A 221 -7.15 -4.60 -10.21
N GLN A 222 -7.03 -5.32 -9.11
CA GLN A 222 -7.15 -6.77 -9.06
C GLN A 222 -8.19 -7.20 -8.04
N ILE A 223 -9.03 -8.17 -8.43
CA ILE A 223 -9.84 -9.00 -7.55
C ILE A 223 -9.72 -10.48 -8.00
N PRO A 224 -10.31 -11.47 -7.28
CA PRO A 224 -10.22 -12.85 -7.73
C PRO A 224 -10.88 -13.06 -9.10
N GLY A 225 -10.09 -13.51 -10.07
CA GLY A 225 -10.54 -13.81 -11.43
C GLY A 225 -10.59 -12.60 -12.38
N LEU A 226 -10.34 -11.38 -11.93
CA LEU A 226 -10.43 -10.18 -12.76
C LEU A 226 -9.29 -9.18 -12.48
N VAL A 227 -8.72 -8.62 -13.53
CA VAL A 227 -7.74 -7.53 -13.47
C VAL A 227 -8.09 -6.49 -14.54
N VAL A 228 -8.29 -5.25 -14.13
CA VAL A 228 -8.53 -4.11 -15.04
C VAL A 228 -7.33 -3.19 -15.02
N VAL A 229 -6.93 -2.68 -16.19
CA VAL A 229 -5.75 -1.82 -16.37
C VAL A 229 -6.11 -0.66 -17.27
N ALA A 230 -5.71 0.55 -16.91
CA ALA A 230 -5.81 1.72 -17.78
C ALA A 230 -4.66 2.69 -17.57
N ASP A 231 -4.31 3.41 -18.64
CA ASP A 231 -3.53 4.64 -18.53
C ASP A 231 -4.45 5.76 -18.00
N LYS A 232 -4.06 6.40 -16.88
CA LYS A 232 -4.81 7.49 -16.22
C LYS A 232 -4.06 8.82 -16.27
N THR A 233 -3.12 8.94 -17.20
CA THR A 233 -2.32 10.14 -17.40
C THR A 233 -3.17 11.35 -17.73
N GLU A 234 -4.13 11.21 -18.65
CA GLU A 234 -5.01 12.32 -19.04
C GLU A 234 -5.81 12.84 -17.84
N LEU A 235 -6.41 11.93 -17.07
CA LEU A 235 -7.18 12.29 -15.88
C LEU A 235 -6.31 12.97 -14.81
N LEU A 236 -5.09 12.46 -14.58
CA LEU A 236 -4.13 13.05 -13.64
C LEU A 236 -3.84 14.51 -14.00
N TYR A 237 -3.64 14.83 -15.29
CA TYR A 237 -3.37 16.20 -15.73
C TYR A 237 -4.62 17.09 -15.73
N GLN A 238 -5.80 16.55 -16.05
CA GLN A 238 -7.06 17.29 -16.02
C GLN A 238 -7.43 17.71 -14.59
N GLN A 239 -7.25 16.83 -13.61
CA GLN A 239 -7.63 17.09 -12.22
C GLN A 239 -6.47 17.65 -11.37
N GLY A 240 -5.23 17.43 -11.82
CA GLY A 240 -4.01 17.81 -11.10
C GLY A 240 -3.64 16.86 -9.95
N TYR A 241 -4.35 15.75 -9.77
CA TYR A 241 -4.04 14.72 -8.77
C TYR A 241 -4.69 13.35 -9.10
N TRP A 242 -4.23 12.31 -8.41
CA TRP A 242 -4.91 11.01 -8.29
C TRP A 242 -4.84 10.57 -6.82
N ALA A 243 -5.97 10.18 -6.24
CA ALA A 243 -6.04 9.71 -4.85
C ALA A 243 -6.50 8.26 -4.79
N SER A 244 -5.99 7.52 -3.80
CA SER A 244 -6.32 6.10 -3.57
C SER A 244 -6.57 5.86 -2.08
N TYR A 245 -7.61 5.09 -1.74
CA TYR A 245 -8.17 5.04 -0.39
C TYR A 245 -9.03 3.78 -0.15
N ASN A 246 -8.56 2.62 -0.61
CA ASN A 246 -9.19 1.31 -0.39
C ASN A 246 -10.58 1.09 -1.02
N VAL A 247 -11.01 1.95 -1.94
CA VAL A 247 -12.24 1.73 -2.74
C VAL A 247 -11.84 1.67 -4.21
N PRO A 248 -12.23 0.63 -4.97
CA PRO A 248 -11.85 0.51 -6.38
C PRO A 248 -12.47 1.63 -7.22
N TYR A 249 -11.67 2.17 -8.12
CA TYR A 249 -12.02 3.20 -9.09
C TYR A 249 -12.75 2.61 -10.30
N PHE A 250 -12.31 1.46 -10.83
CA PHE A 250 -12.95 0.92 -12.03
C PHE A 250 -14.31 0.35 -11.66
N GLU A 251 -15.36 0.86 -12.31
CA GLU A 251 -16.75 0.45 -12.05
C GLU A 251 -16.94 -1.08 -12.16
N GLU A 252 -16.25 -1.71 -13.11
CA GLU A 252 -16.27 -3.17 -13.27
C GLU A 252 -15.78 -3.90 -12.00
N ILE A 253 -14.68 -3.42 -11.42
CA ILE A 253 -14.10 -3.98 -10.19
C ILE A 253 -15.00 -3.65 -8.99
N PHE A 254 -15.48 -2.42 -8.89
CA PHE A 254 -16.39 -1.97 -7.84
C PHE A 254 -17.66 -2.83 -7.77
N ASN A 255 -18.28 -3.07 -8.93
CA ASN A 255 -19.49 -3.88 -9.05
C ASN A 255 -19.21 -5.35 -8.74
N ALA A 256 -18.15 -5.92 -9.34
CA ALA A 256 -17.84 -7.34 -9.19
C ALA A 256 -17.41 -7.72 -7.76
N SER A 257 -16.75 -6.82 -7.05
CA SER A 257 -16.23 -7.04 -5.69
C SER A 257 -17.26 -6.90 -4.57
N GLY A 258 -18.52 -6.59 -4.89
CA GLY A 258 -19.62 -6.50 -3.91
C GLY A 258 -19.76 -5.15 -3.21
N ASN A 259 -19.06 -4.10 -3.67
CA ASN A 259 -19.14 -2.77 -3.04
C ASN A 259 -20.53 -2.12 -3.20
N VAL A 260 -21.27 -2.42 -4.27
CA VAL A 260 -22.65 -1.93 -4.47
C VAL A 260 -23.57 -2.30 -3.30
N GLU A 261 -23.46 -3.54 -2.80
CA GLU A 261 -24.27 -4.00 -1.67
C GLU A 261 -23.83 -3.35 -0.35
N LEU A 262 -22.54 -3.06 -0.20
CA LEU A 262 -22.03 -2.32 0.96
C LEU A 262 -22.51 -0.87 0.95
N VAL A 263 -22.56 -0.21 -0.21
CA VAL A 263 -23.14 1.13 -0.33
C VAL A 263 -24.62 1.13 0.02
N LYS A 264 -25.40 0.15 -0.46
CA LYS A 264 -26.82 0.03 -0.07
C LYS A 264 -27.00 -0.14 1.44
N LYS A 265 -26.09 -0.88 2.08
CA LYS A 265 -26.18 -1.22 3.51
C LYS A 265 -25.65 -0.14 4.45
N TYR A 266 -24.54 0.49 4.11
CA TYR A 266 -23.79 1.39 4.99
C TYR A 266 -23.59 2.80 4.42
N GLY A 267 -24.06 3.05 3.20
CA GLY A 267 -24.01 4.36 2.56
C GLY A 267 -22.62 4.74 2.06
N ASP A 268 -22.36 6.06 2.07
CA ASP A 268 -21.22 6.68 1.40
C ASP A 268 -19.85 6.26 1.91
N TRP A 269 -19.76 5.62 3.07
CA TRP A 269 -18.47 5.15 3.57
C TRP A 269 -17.79 4.18 2.60
N PHE A 270 -18.59 3.38 1.86
CA PHE A 270 -18.12 2.44 0.85
C PHE A 270 -18.24 2.96 -0.59
N SER A 271 -18.73 4.20 -0.81
CA SER A 271 -18.82 4.76 -2.15
C SER A 271 -17.50 5.40 -2.57
N TYR A 272 -17.12 5.24 -3.84
CA TYR A 272 -15.84 5.73 -4.35
C TYR A 272 -15.69 7.26 -4.17
N GLU A 273 -16.75 8.01 -4.45
CA GLU A 273 -16.74 9.48 -4.37
C GLU A 273 -17.22 10.03 -3.01
N GLY A 274 -17.99 9.27 -2.24
CA GLY A 274 -18.62 9.73 -1.00
C GLY A 274 -17.85 9.39 0.26
N SER A 275 -16.88 8.47 0.19
CA SER A 275 -16.12 8.05 1.37
C SER A 275 -15.38 9.22 2.04
N PRO A 276 -15.18 9.19 3.36
CA PRO A 276 -14.52 10.29 4.07
C PRO A 276 -13.18 10.71 3.46
N ARG A 277 -12.33 9.73 3.10
CA ARG A 277 -11.03 10.00 2.49
C ARG A 277 -11.14 10.61 1.10
N ALA A 278 -12.05 10.12 0.25
CA ALA A 278 -12.31 10.73 -1.06
C ALA A 278 -12.68 12.21 -0.92
N ARG A 279 -13.58 12.51 0.03
CA ARG A 279 -14.04 13.88 0.29
C ARG A 279 -12.94 14.77 0.88
N ILE A 280 -12.11 14.25 1.78
CA ILE A 280 -10.97 14.98 2.35
C ILE A 280 -9.94 15.29 1.26
N PHE A 281 -9.57 14.32 0.42
CA PHE A 281 -8.66 14.54 -0.70
C PHE A 281 -9.22 15.57 -1.68
N ARG A 282 -10.49 15.42 -2.11
CA ARG A 282 -11.13 16.38 -3.01
C ARG A 282 -11.10 17.81 -2.47
N ARG A 283 -11.34 17.99 -1.16
CA ARG A 283 -11.30 19.30 -0.49
C ARG A 283 -9.88 19.86 -0.35
N ASN A 284 -8.89 19.02 0.00
CA ASN A 284 -7.60 19.50 0.50
C ASN A 284 -6.43 19.35 -0.49
N GLN A 285 -6.56 18.57 -1.57
CA GLN A 285 -5.44 18.30 -2.49
C GLN A 285 -4.80 19.55 -3.09
N THR A 286 -5.57 20.64 -3.27
CA THR A 286 -5.07 21.92 -3.80
C THR A 286 -4.17 22.66 -2.81
N LEU A 287 -4.24 22.32 -1.52
CA LEU A 287 -3.35 22.87 -0.50
C LEU A 287 -1.92 22.30 -0.62
N VAL A 288 -1.75 21.20 -1.35
CA VAL A 288 -0.43 20.62 -1.62
C VAL A 288 0.26 21.39 -2.75
N HIS A 289 1.26 22.17 -2.39
CA HIS A 289 2.06 22.98 -3.30
C HIS A 289 3.56 22.64 -3.24
N ASP A 290 4.00 21.81 -2.29
CA ASP A 290 5.38 21.40 -2.09
C ASP A 290 5.46 20.11 -1.24
N MET A 291 6.68 19.72 -0.87
CA MET A 291 6.93 18.53 -0.04
C MET A 291 6.28 18.64 1.35
N ASP A 292 6.39 19.78 2.02
CA ASP A 292 5.94 19.94 3.41
C ASP A 292 4.40 19.96 3.49
N SER A 293 3.75 20.60 2.53
CA SER A 293 2.28 20.56 2.40
C SER A 293 1.78 19.15 2.01
N MET A 294 2.55 18.37 1.24
CA MET A 294 2.26 16.95 0.99
C MET A 294 2.38 16.12 2.27
N VAL A 295 3.46 16.30 3.05
CA VAL A 295 3.65 15.68 4.37
C VAL A 295 2.42 15.96 5.25
N ARG A 296 2.02 17.23 5.34
CA ARG A 296 0.89 17.64 6.18
C ARG A 296 -0.42 16.97 5.77
N LEU A 297 -0.72 16.88 4.47
CA LEU A 297 -1.95 16.22 4.01
C LEU A 297 -1.91 14.71 4.22
N MET A 298 -0.78 14.05 3.92
CA MET A 298 -0.67 12.60 4.08
C MET A 298 -0.65 12.17 5.55
N ARG A 299 -0.32 13.07 6.47
CA ARG A 299 -0.40 12.88 7.92
C ARG A 299 -1.70 13.40 8.54
N PHE A 300 -2.64 13.87 7.73
CA PHE A 300 -3.82 14.58 8.22
C PHE A 300 -4.78 13.66 8.98
N ASN A 301 -5.01 14.00 10.25
CA ASN A 301 -6.10 13.46 11.06
C ASN A 301 -6.53 14.47 12.12
N ASN A 302 -7.61 15.21 11.83
CA ASN A 302 -8.23 16.16 12.75
C ASN A 302 -9.67 15.72 13.08
N TYR A 303 -9.86 14.42 13.37
CA TYR A 303 -11.19 13.80 13.41
C TYR A 303 -12.17 14.41 14.43
N LEU A 304 -11.64 15.04 15.49
CA LEU A 304 -12.44 15.71 16.50
C LEU A 304 -13.15 16.96 15.97
N ARG A 305 -12.56 17.63 14.97
CA ARG A 305 -13.04 18.93 14.46
C ARG A 305 -13.48 18.86 13.00
N ASP A 306 -12.94 17.95 12.20
CA ASP A 306 -13.27 17.87 10.78
C ASP A 306 -14.69 17.28 10.59
N PRO A 307 -15.64 18.03 9.98
CA PRO A 307 -16.97 17.51 9.72
C PRO A 307 -16.98 16.28 8.79
N LEU A 308 -15.96 16.11 7.94
CA LEU A 308 -15.82 14.93 7.07
C LEU A 308 -15.39 13.66 7.83
N SER A 309 -14.91 13.80 9.07
CA SER A 309 -14.57 12.66 9.92
C SER A 309 -15.76 12.10 10.70
N ARG A 310 -16.94 12.72 10.58
CA ARG A 310 -18.15 12.25 11.25
C ARG A 310 -18.72 11.00 10.57
N CYS A 311 -19.00 9.98 11.37
CA CYS A 311 -19.64 8.73 10.98
C CYS A 311 -21.16 8.79 11.24
N GLN A 312 -21.96 8.38 10.26
CA GLN A 312 -23.39 8.15 10.47
C GLN A 312 -23.62 6.83 11.22
N GLY A 313 -24.48 6.85 12.24
CA GLY A 313 -24.73 5.67 13.08
C GLY A 313 -23.62 5.35 14.09
N CYS A 314 -22.64 6.24 14.26
CA CYS A 314 -21.68 6.17 15.36
C CYS A 314 -22.10 7.04 16.55
N ASP A 315 -21.79 6.58 17.76
CA ASP A 315 -21.85 7.38 18.99
C ASP A 315 -20.56 7.16 19.81
N PRO A 316 -19.67 8.17 19.95
CA PRO A 316 -19.80 9.52 19.39
C PRO A 316 -19.67 9.55 17.85
N PRO A 317 -20.16 10.62 17.19
CA PRO A 317 -20.12 10.69 15.73
C PRO A 317 -18.71 10.92 15.17
N GLN A 318 -17.78 11.52 15.93
CA GLN A 318 -16.39 11.70 15.50
C GLN A 318 -15.68 10.34 15.46
N ASN A 319 -15.05 10.01 14.34
CA ASN A 319 -14.34 8.75 14.20
C ASN A 319 -12.94 8.94 13.62
N ALA A 320 -11.93 8.44 14.33
CA ALA A 320 -10.52 8.59 13.99
C ALA A 320 -10.05 7.71 12.81
N GLU A 321 -10.89 6.79 12.33
CA GLU A 321 -10.71 6.06 11.07
C GLU A 321 -10.95 6.97 9.85
N ASN A 322 -11.82 7.97 9.99
CA ASN A 322 -12.27 8.82 8.88
C ASN A 322 -11.31 9.98 8.63
N ALA A 323 -10.06 9.66 8.31
CA ALA A 323 -8.96 10.60 8.08
C ALA A 323 -8.04 10.09 6.96
N VAL A 324 -7.06 10.90 6.52
CA VAL A 324 -6.04 10.41 5.55
C VAL A 324 -5.07 9.45 6.24
N SER A 325 -4.72 9.73 7.50
CA SER A 325 -3.89 8.86 8.34
C SER A 325 -4.66 8.44 9.60
N ALA A 326 -5.27 7.26 9.58
CA ALA A 326 -6.18 6.82 10.65
C ALA A 326 -5.49 6.70 12.02
N ARG A 327 -6.30 6.87 13.08
CA ARG A 327 -5.90 6.71 14.48
C ARG A 327 -6.97 5.93 15.25
N SER A 328 -7.23 4.70 14.81
CA SER A 328 -8.31 3.89 15.37
C SER A 328 -8.15 3.65 16.88
N ASP A 329 -6.95 3.79 17.43
CA ASP A 329 -6.66 3.72 18.88
C ASP A 329 -7.34 4.81 19.70
N LEU A 330 -7.63 5.97 19.08
CA LEU A 330 -8.26 7.13 19.71
C LEU A 330 -9.80 7.06 19.73
N ASN A 331 -10.41 6.06 19.08
CA ASN A 331 -11.84 5.83 19.17
C ASN A 331 -12.20 5.28 20.57
N PRO A 332 -13.33 5.68 21.19
CA PRO A 332 -13.70 5.15 22.50
C PRO A 332 -14.07 3.66 22.44
N PRO A 333 -13.59 2.81 23.38
CA PRO A 333 -13.87 1.36 23.37
C PRO A 333 -15.35 1.02 23.53
N ASN A 334 -16.09 1.87 24.26
CA ASN A 334 -17.52 1.73 24.54
C ASN A 334 -18.42 2.46 23.54
N GLY A 335 -17.87 2.95 22.42
CA GLY A 335 -18.64 3.62 21.37
C GLY A 335 -19.55 2.65 20.62
N THR A 336 -20.61 3.21 20.01
CA THR A 336 -21.46 2.48 19.06
C THR A 336 -20.90 2.65 17.65
N TYR A 337 -20.71 1.54 16.93
CA TYR A 337 -20.11 1.55 15.59
C TYR A 337 -20.87 0.59 14.65
N PRO A 338 -21.22 1.02 13.43
CA PRO A 338 -22.03 0.22 12.50
C PRO A 338 -21.26 -0.98 11.91
N PHE A 339 -19.92 -0.92 11.88
CA PHE A 339 -19.06 -2.03 11.43
C PHE A 339 -17.66 -1.93 12.05
N ALA A 340 -16.88 -3.00 11.91
CA ALA A 340 -15.69 -3.25 12.74
C ALA A 340 -14.53 -2.27 12.50
N ALA A 341 -14.32 -1.77 11.27
CA ALA A 341 -13.24 -0.82 10.97
C ALA A 341 -13.31 0.48 11.79
N LEU A 342 -14.52 0.91 12.15
CA LEU A 342 -14.77 2.15 12.90
C LEU A 342 -14.52 2.02 14.41
N ARG A 343 -14.28 0.80 14.91
CA ARG A 343 -14.08 0.54 16.35
C ARG A 343 -12.69 0.98 16.81
N GLN A 344 -12.48 0.94 18.13
CA GLN A 344 -11.15 1.09 18.69
C GLN A 344 -10.26 -0.10 18.29
N ARG A 345 -9.11 0.19 17.67
CA ARG A 345 -8.15 -0.83 17.21
C ARG A 345 -6.71 -0.35 17.40
N SER A 346 -5.79 -1.27 17.65
CA SER A 346 -4.34 -1.03 17.58
C SER A 346 -3.90 -0.96 16.12
N HIS A 347 -4.46 -0.01 15.37
CA HIS A 347 -4.42 0.08 13.92
C HIS A 347 -4.57 1.54 13.47
N GLY A 348 -4.00 1.88 12.33
CA GLY A 348 -4.14 3.20 11.71
C GLY A 348 -2.97 3.47 10.78
N GLY A 349 -2.80 4.73 10.34
CA GLY A 349 -1.61 5.14 9.61
C GLY A 349 -0.36 4.93 10.47
N THR A 350 0.68 4.29 9.92
CA THR A 350 1.89 3.88 10.65
C THR A 350 3.17 4.48 10.07
N ASP A 351 3.06 5.21 8.96
CA ASP A 351 4.18 5.90 8.35
C ASP A 351 3.70 7.03 7.42
N MET A 352 4.60 7.53 6.59
CA MET A 352 4.30 8.18 5.31
C MET A 352 5.59 8.17 4.49
N LYS A 353 5.48 8.00 3.17
CA LYS A 353 6.60 8.06 2.22
C LYS A 353 6.24 9.02 1.07
N ILE A 354 7.14 9.93 0.69
CA ILE A 354 6.96 10.84 -0.45
C ILE A 354 8.23 10.90 -1.29
N THR A 355 8.08 10.73 -2.61
CA THR A 355 9.12 11.06 -3.57
C THR A 355 8.65 12.10 -4.59
N SER A 356 9.58 12.57 -5.41
CA SER A 356 9.36 13.58 -6.43
C SER A 356 10.18 13.26 -7.68
N PHE A 357 9.95 14.01 -8.77
CA PHE A 357 10.75 13.88 -9.98
C PHE A 357 12.25 14.12 -9.73
N SER A 358 12.59 15.03 -8.80
CA SER A 358 13.97 15.35 -8.44
C SER A 358 14.62 14.34 -7.49
N LEU A 359 13.85 13.67 -6.63
CA LEU A 359 14.38 12.71 -5.66
C LEU A 359 14.51 11.29 -6.20
N ALA A 360 13.54 10.84 -7.00
CA ALA A 360 13.46 9.47 -7.49
C ALA A 360 14.73 9.00 -8.26
N PRO A 361 15.38 9.81 -9.13
CA PRO A 361 16.58 9.39 -9.86
C PRO A 361 17.77 9.06 -8.96
N THR A 362 17.81 9.63 -7.74
CA THR A 362 18.85 9.36 -6.74
C THR A 362 18.38 8.40 -5.65
N PHE A 363 17.21 7.77 -5.85
CA PHE A 363 16.56 6.85 -4.92
C PHE A 363 16.27 7.45 -3.54
N ARG A 364 16.06 8.77 -3.49
CA ARG A 364 15.75 9.49 -2.26
C ARG A 364 14.24 9.65 -2.12
N PHE A 365 13.78 9.79 -0.88
CA PHE A 365 12.40 10.07 -0.53
C PHE A 365 12.31 10.56 0.91
N VAL A 366 11.28 11.33 1.23
CA VAL A 366 10.94 11.68 2.60
C VAL A 366 10.16 10.53 3.22
N ALA A 367 10.49 10.17 4.46
CA ALA A 367 9.79 9.15 5.23
C ALA A 367 9.50 9.65 6.65
N ALA A 368 8.29 9.40 7.15
CA ALA A 368 7.96 9.53 8.57
C ALA A 368 7.54 8.16 9.10
N SER A 369 7.93 7.81 10.33
CA SER A 369 7.57 6.53 10.95
C SER A 369 6.69 6.76 12.19
N GLY A 370 5.69 5.90 12.36
CA GLY A 370 4.74 5.90 13.47
C GLY A 370 3.43 6.63 13.15
N PRO A 371 2.43 6.54 14.05
CA PRO A 371 1.13 7.16 13.85
C PRO A 371 1.20 8.68 13.81
N THR A 372 0.20 9.31 13.17
CA THR A 372 0.12 10.78 13.11
C THR A 372 -0.01 11.40 14.50
N TRP A 373 0.70 12.51 14.70
CA TRP A 373 0.70 13.31 15.94
C TRP A 373 0.54 14.81 15.65
N ASP A 374 0.13 15.13 14.42
CA ASP A 374 0.05 16.48 13.87
C ASP A 374 -1.07 17.32 14.49
N ASP A 375 -2.26 16.73 14.62
CA ASP A 375 -3.48 17.35 15.15
C ASP A 375 -4.09 16.53 16.30
N VAL A 376 -3.42 15.44 16.68
CA VAL A 376 -3.84 14.45 17.67
C VAL A 376 -2.67 14.09 18.58
N PRO A 377 -2.90 13.59 19.81
CA PRO A 377 -1.81 13.21 20.71
C PRO A 377 -0.91 12.15 20.09
N PRO A 378 0.42 12.20 20.29
CA PRO A 378 1.31 11.15 19.84
C PRO A 378 0.94 9.81 20.48
N PHE A 379 1.08 8.73 19.71
CA PHE A 379 0.83 7.38 20.22
C PHE A 379 1.96 6.98 21.19
N GLN A 380 1.59 6.38 22.32
CA GLN A 380 2.52 5.87 23.31
C GLN A 380 2.03 4.53 23.84
N TRP A 381 2.86 3.48 23.76
CA TRP A 381 2.46 2.11 24.13
C TRP A 381 2.00 2.04 25.59
N SER A 382 2.84 2.53 26.51
CA SER A 382 2.64 2.45 27.96
C SER A 382 1.36 3.12 28.47
N THR A 383 0.89 4.17 27.79
CA THR A 383 -0.33 4.90 28.15
C THR A 383 -1.52 4.56 27.27
N SER A 384 -1.36 3.68 26.28
CA SER A 384 -2.44 3.23 25.41
C SER A 384 -3.22 2.07 26.04
N PRO A 385 -4.44 1.79 25.55
CA PRO A 385 -5.18 0.56 25.86
C PRO A 385 -4.47 -0.74 25.41
N TYR A 386 -3.35 -0.62 24.70
CA TYR A 386 -2.61 -1.72 24.09
C TYR A 386 -1.25 -1.96 24.75
N SER A 387 -1.02 -1.41 25.94
CA SER A 387 0.23 -1.56 26.70
C SER A 387 0.63 -3.03 26.96
N SER A 388 -0.34 -3.95 26.95
CA SER A 388 -0.12 -5.39 27.12
C SER A 388 0.23 -6.14 25.83
N LEU A 389 0.07 -5.53 24.66
CA LEU A 389 0.42 -6.18 23.38
C LEU A 389 1.94 -6.27 23.25
N LEU A 390 2.46 -7.36 22.68
CA LEU A 390 3.90 -7.48 22.43
C LEU A 390 4.35 -6.49 21.34
N HIS A 391 5.42 -5.73 21.63
CA HIS A 391 5.99 -4.70 20.75
C HIS A 391 7.52 -4.60 20.92
N MET A 392 8.21 -5.75 20.89
CA MET A 392 9.66 -5.81 21.12
C MET A 392 10.44 -4.93 20.13
N GLY A 393 11.38 -4.14 20.65
CA GLY A 393 12.22 -3.23 19.84
C GLY A 393 11.51 -1.95 19.40
N HIS A 394 10.22 -1.77 19.71
CA HIS A 394 9.54 -0.49 19.48
C HIS A 394 9.97 0.56 20.51
N PRO A 395 10.09 1.84 20.10
CA PRO A 395 10.04 2.96 21.03
C PRO A 395 8.67 2.99 21.74
N ASP A 396 8.64 3.40 23.00
CA ASP A 396 7.40 3.57 23.75
C ASP A 396 6.55 4.71 23.15
N LEU A 397 7.14 5.90 23.00
CA LEU A 397 6.52 7.09 22.40
C LEU A 397 6.87 7.22 20.92
N TRP A 398 5.85 7.36 20.08
CA TRP A 398 5.98 7.56 18.63
C TRP A 398 5.77 9.02 18.26
N LYS A 399 6.86 9.78 18.26
CA LYS A 399 6.87 11.21 17.91
C LYS A 399 8.07 11.55 17.01
N PHE A 400 8.24 10.77 15.94
CA PHE A 400 9.33 10.96 14.99
C PHE A 400 8.95 12.00 13.92
N PRO A 401 9.86 12.95 13.60
CA PRO A 401 9.67 13.85 12.48
C PRO A 401 9.93 13.13 11.14
N PRO A 402 9.44 13.67 10.02
CA PRO A 402 9.86 13.22 8.70
C PRO A 402 11.37 13.39 8.51
N VAL A 403 12.00 12.42 7.84
CA VAL A 403 13.43 12.44 7.50
C VAL A 403 13.60 12.26 5.99
N LEU A 404 14.61 12.91 5.41
CA LEU A 404 15.02 12.62 4.04
C LEU A 404 15.94 11.42 4.03
N VAL A 405 15.49 10.33 3.41
CA VAL A 405 16.28 9.12 3.20
C VAL A 405 17.34 9.40 2.13
N ARG A 406 18.61 9.19 2.48
CA ARG A 406 19.77 9.40 1.61
C ARG A 406 20.63 8.14 1.61
N TRP A 407 21.43 7.99 0.56
CA TRP A 407 22.40 6.90 0.38
C TRP A 407 23.73 7.58 0.11
N ASP A 408 24.47 7.84 1.17
CA ASP A 408 25.84 8.37 1.15
C ASP A 408 26.88 7.27 0.88
#